data_AF-A0A2U3LD68-F1
#
_entry.id   AF-A0A2U3LD68-F1
#
_cell.length_a   1.000
_cell.length_b   1.000
_cell.length_c   1.000
_cell.angle_alpha   90.00
_cell.angle_beta   90.00
_cell.angle_gamma   90.00
#
_symmetry.space_group_name_H-M   'P 1'
#
loop_
_entity.id
_entity.type
_entity.pdbx_description
1 polymer ?
#
loop_
_entity_poly.entity_id
_entity_poly.type
_entity_poly.pdbx_seq_one_letter_code
_entity_poly.pdbx_strand_id
1 'polypeptide(L)'
;MNWDQMKKNVHARVQLKPAPHRLDDYGRKLPPLADDWIVEEVSADGVRIKNLRTDRTTTLGKDHIYDYVSNPDQSHRGVKHGFLTLKVQIFLKPKGLSIIPTARPGEPVEPPAVEIREQWVSEDYPSRSGLKARLEAAGYSVTWAWDTKLGDLALKGWEIVIEPDAQGVLTKFRFDEVGPHQTLVKRKG
;
A
#
# COMPACT_ATOMS: atom_id res chain seq x y z
N MET A 1 -12.75 10.52 -23.64
CA MET A 1 -11.33 10.49 -24.05
C MET A 1 -11.22 10.09 -25.53
N ASN A 2 -10.29 10.70 -26.28
CA ASN A 2 -10.00 10.31 -27.67
C ASN A 2 -9.07 9.08 -27.69
N TRP A 3 -9.58 7.92 -28.12
CA TRP A 3 -8.85 6.66 -28.06
C TRP A 3 -7.70 6.58 -29.08
N ASP A 4 -7.84 7.21 -30.23
CA ASP A 4 -6.77 7.25 -31.24
C ASP A 4 -5.60 8.12 -30.79
N GLN A 5 -5.87 9.13 -29.96
CA GLN A 5 -4.80 9.86 -29.27
C GLN A 5 -4.10 8.97 -28.23
N MET A 6 -4.86 8.17 -27.48
CA MET A 6 -4.29 7.28 -26.45
C MET A 6 -3.34 6.23 -27.05
N LYS A 7 -3.66 5.68 -28.23
CA LYS A 7 -2.76 4.75 -28.95
C LYS A 7 -1.38 5.33 -29.26
N LYS A 8 -1.25 6.66 -29.39
CA LYS A 8 0.05 7.34 -29.60
C LYS A 8 0.90 7.44 -28.32
N ASN A 9 0.34 7.07 -27.19
CA ASN A 9 0.96 7.14 -25.86
C ASN A 9 1.40 5.76 -25.35
N VAL A 10 1.46 4.74 -26.21
CA VAL A 10 2.14 3.49 -25.87
C VAL A 10 3.60 3.81 -25.51
N HIS A 11 4.10 3.13 -24.48
CA HIS A 11 5.38 3.36 -23.79
C HIS A 11 5.51 4.69 -23.03
N ALA A 12 4.45 5.52 -22.96
CA ALA A 12 4.47 6.70 -22.10
C ALA A 12 4.48 6.30 -20.63
N ARG A 13 5.22 7.06 -19.81
CA ARG A 13 5.18 7.00 -18.36
C ARG A 13 4.03 7.86 -17.85
N VAL A 14 3.22 7.31 -16.97
CA VAL A 14 2.00 7.95 -16.49
C VAL A 14 1.92 7.89 -14.97
N GLN A 15 1.48 9.01 -14.39
CA GLN A 15 1.04 9.06 -13.01
C GLN A 15 -0.48 8.90 -12.97
N LEU A 16 -0.96 7.98 -12.13
CA LEU A 16 -2.38 7.74 -11.98
C LEU A 16 -3.02 8.74 -11.01
N LYS A 17 -4.23 9.20 -11.34
CA LYS A 17 -5.07 10.07 -10.52
C LYS A 17 -6.46 9.42 -10.39
N PRO A 18 -6.89 8.96 -9.19
CA PRO A 18 -6.14 9.02 -7.93
C PRO A 18 -4.92 8.11 -7.93
N ALA A 19 -3.97 8.41 -7.03
CA ALA A 19 -2.81 7.56 -6.82
C ALA A 19 -3.24 6.19 -6.24
N PRO A 20 -2.62 5.07 -6.65
CA PRO A 20 -2.96 3.77 -6.09
C PRO A 20 -2.70 3.70 -4.59
N HIS A 21 -3.62 3.09 -3.85
CA HIS A 21 -3.40 2.76 -2.45
C HIS A 21 -2.60 1.47 -2.36
N ARG A 22 -1.53 1.48 -1.56
CA ARG A 22 -0.76 0.28 -1.26
C ARG A 22 -1.33 -0.32 0.01
N LEU A 23 -1.63 -1.62 -0.02
CA LEU A 23 -2.13 -2.36 1.12
C LEU A 23 -1.13 -3.45 1.49
N ASP A 24 -1.03 -3.76 2.79
CA ASP A 24 -0.32 -4.96 3.25
C ASP A 24 -1.19 -6.23 3.09
N ASP A 25 -0.69 -7.36 3.59
CA ASP A 25 -1.41 -8.66 3.54
C ASP A 25 -2.74 -8.65 4.28
N TYR A 26 -2.93 -7.66 5.17
CA TYR A 26 -4.09 -7.53 6.04
C TYR A 26 -5.02 -6.38 5.62
N GLY A 27 -4.76 -5.76 4.47
CA GLY A 27 -5.59 -4.65 3.95
C GLY A 27 -5.30 -3.30 4.57
N ARG A 28 -4.27 -3.17 5.41
CA ARG A 28 -3.88 -1.87 6.00
C ARG A 28 -3.16 -1.02 4.96
N LYS A 29 -3.51 0.26 4.94
CA LYS A 29 -2.90 1.24 4.04
C LYS A 29 -1.43 1.47 4.41
N LEU A 30 -0.54 1.20 3.46
CA LEU A 30 0.88 1.52 3.53
C LEU A 30 1.13 2.97 3.10
N PRO A 31 2.26 3.56 3.48
CA PRO A 31 2.63 4.91 3.05
C PRO A 31 2.55 5.06 1.51
N PRO A 32 2.05 6.22 1.05
CA PRO A 32 1.96 6.49 -0.38
C PRO A 32 3.36 6.47 -1.00
N LEU A 33 3.44 5.90 -2.21
CA LEU A 33 4.62 5.99 -3.05
C LEU A 33 4.20 6.55 -4.40
N ALA A 34 5.00 7.48 -4.92
CA ALA A 34 4.85 8.00 -6.27
C ALA A 34 5.38 6.95 -7.26
N ASP A 35 4.57 5.93 -7.53
CA ASP A 35 4.91 4.90 -8.51
C ASP A 35 4.69 5.42 -9.93
N ASP A 36 5.72 5.29 -10.77
CA ASP A 36 5.58 5.46 -12.22
C ASP A 36 4.96 4.21 -12.85
N TRP A 37 3.99 4.44 -13.73
CA TRP A 37 3.37 3.39 -14.54
C TRP A 37 3.74 3.59 -16.00
N ILE A 38 3.81 2.52 -16.77
CA ILE A 38 3.99 2.58 -18.22
C ILE A 38 2.73 2.07 -18.91
N VAL A 39 2.34 2.74 -19.99
CA VAL A 39 1.32 2.24 -20.92
C VAL A 39 1.97 1.18 -21.80
N GLU A 40 1.65 -0.09 -21.60
CA GLU A 40 2.22 -1.18 -22.40
C GLU A 40 1.45 -1.39 -23.71
N GLU A 41 0.12 -1.30 -23.65
CA GLU A 41 -0.75 -1.62 -24.78
C GLU A 41 -2.05 -0.82 -24.71
N VAL A 42 -2.59 -0.45 -25.87
CA VAL A 42 -3.91 0.17 -26.01
C VAL A 42 -4.70 -0.67 -27.02
N SER A 43 -5.68 -1.42 -26.52
CA SER A 43 -6.44 -2.39 -27.31
C SER A 43 -7.93 -2.01 -27.42
N ALA A 44 -8.74 -2.93 -27.93
CA ALA A 44 -10.20 -2.78 -27.91
C ALA A 44 -10.77 -2.87 -26.48
N ASP A 45 -10.13 -3.64 -25.61
CA ASP A 45 -10.59 -3.94 -24.25
C ASP A 45 -10.20 -2.83 -23.26
N GLY A 46 -9.12 -2.10 -23.53
CA GLY A 46 -8.66 -1.06 -22.63
C GLY A 46 -7.20 -0.67 -22.79
N VAL A 47 -6.64 -0.07 -21.75
CA VAL A 47 -5.21 0.25 -21.64
C VAL A 47 -4.57 -0.71 -20.66
N ARG A 48 -3.63 -1.52 -21.15
CA ARG A 48 -2.77 -2.31 -20.29
C ARG A 48 -1.66 -1.42 -19.75
N ILE A 49 -1.56 -1.32 -18.44
CA ILE A 49 -0.55 -0.53 -17.73
C ILE A 49 0.29 -1.43 -16.84
N LYS A 50 1.57 -1.07 -16.67
CA LYS A 50 2.52 -1.78 -15.81
C LYS A 50 3.17 -0.84 -14.80
N ASN A 51 3.16 -1.23 -13.54
CA ASN A 51 3.85 -0.52 -12.47
C ASN A 51 5.35 -0.86 -12.54
N LEU A 52 6.20 0.14 -12.76
CA LEU A 52 7.64 -0.10 -12.99
C LEU A 52 8.38 -0.62 -11.76
N ARG A 53 7.88 -0.33 -10.54
CA ARG A 53 8.50 -0.76 -9.28
C ARG A 53 8.15 -2.20 -8.91
N THR A 54 6.90 -2.60 -9.15
CA THR A 54 6.39 -3.92 -8.72
C THR A 54 6.31 -4.93 -9.86
N ASP A 55 6.60 -4.52 -11.09
CA ASP A 55 6.47 -5.30 -12.32
C ASP A 55 5.02 -5.75 -12.64
N ARG A 56 4.04 -5.23 -11.90
CA ARG A 56 2.66 -5.69 -12.01
C ARG A 56 1.90 -5.00 -13.12
N THR A 57 1.10 -5.80 -13.82
CA THR A 57 0.28 -5.36 -14.93
C THR A 57 -1.21 -5.36 -14.57
N THR A 58 -1.97 -4.43 -15.13
CA THR A 58 -3.43 -4.47 -15.12
C THR A 58 -3.99 -3.85 -16.39
N THR A 59 -5.22 -4.22 -16.77
CA THR A 59 -5.93 -3.62 -17.89
C THR A 59 -7.03 -2.72 -17.36
N LEU A 60 -6.95 -1.44 -17.68
CA LEU A 60 -7.99 -0.46 -17.41
C LEU A 60 -8.97 -0.43 -18.57
N GLY A 61 -10.25 -0.71 -18.29
CA GLY A 61 -11.33 -0.53 -19.26
C GLY A 61 -11.39 0.91 -19.79
N LYS A 62 -11.93 1.09 -20.99
CA LYS A 62 -12.11 2.42 -21.59
C LYS A 62 -12.95 3.34 -20.71
N ASP A 63 -13.92 2.78 -20.01
CA ASP A 63 -14.81 3.45 -19.08
C ASP A 63 -14.13 3.82 -17.75
N HIS A 64 -13.09 3.08 -17.35
CA HIS A 64 -12.27 3.37 -16.17
C HIS A 64 -11.42 4.62 -16.34
N ILE A 65 -11.13 5.04 -17.57
CA ILE A 65 -10.29 6.20 -17.84
C ILE A 65 -11.18 7.40 -18.18
N TYR A 66 -11.00 8.48 -17.43
CA TYR A 66 -11.67 9.73 -17.68
C TYR A 66 -10.92 10.56 -18.73
N ASP A 67 -9.63 10.79 -18.48
CA ASP A 67 -8.81 11.66 -19.31
C ASP A 67 -7.32 11.33 -19.25
N TYR A 68 -6.58 11.76 -20.28
CA TYR A 68 -5.13 11.72 -20.35
C TYR A 68 -4.60 13.13 -20.59
N VAL A 69 -3.70 13.59 -19.71
CA VAL A 69 -3.06 14.90 -19.83
C VAL A 69 -1.55 14.70 -19.97
N SER A 70 -0.94 15.29 -21.00
CA SER A 70 0.52 15.21 -21.19
C SER A 70 1.24 16.06 -20.15
N ASN A 71 2.40 15.61 -19.68
CA ASN A 71 3.30 16.34 -18.80
C ASN A 71 4.61 16.64 -19.54
N PRO A 72 4.67 17.75 -20.31
CA PRO A 72 5.84 18.07 -21.12
C PRO A 72 7.08 18.37 -20.28
N ASP A 73 6.91 18.91 -19.06
CA ASP A 73 8.03 19.28 -18.18
C ASP A 73 8.85 18.08 -17.70
N GLN A 74 8.25 16.88 -17.68
CA GLN A 74 8.96 15.63 -17.37
C GLN A 74 9.32 14.84 -18.64
N SER A 75 8.84 15.26 -19.80
CA SER A 75 9.07 14.56 -21.06
C SER A 75 10.45 14.92 -21.61
N HIS A 76 11.44 14.07 -21.37
CA HIS A 76 12.81 14.28 -21.84
C HIS A 76 13.33 13.04 -22.58
N ARG A 77 14.25 13.28 -23.53
CA ARG A 77 15.01 12.22 -24.24
C ARG A 77 14.13 11.13 -24.87
N GLY A 78 12.98 11.51 -25.42
CA GLY A 78 12.07 10.60 -26.13
C GLY A 78 11.12 9.79 -25.23
N VAL A 79 11.19 9.93 -23.91
CA VAL A 79 10.23 9.34 -22.99
C VAL A 79 9.09 10.33 -22.75
N LYS A 80 7.87 9.96 -23.15
CA LYS A 80 6.67 10.77 -22.90
C LYS A 80 6.21 10.57 -21.46
N HIS A 81 5.88 11.67 -20.78
CA HIS A 81 5.26 11.66 -19.45
C HIS A 81 3.84 12.23 -19.50
N GLY A 82 2.97 11.77 -18.61
CA GLY A 82 1.60 12.25 -18.49
C GLY A 82 0.90 11.84 -17.22
N PHE A 83 -0.37 12.22 -17.14
CA PHE A 83 -1.29 11.89 -16.06
C PHE A 83 -2.48 11.13 -16.65
N LEU A 84 -2.89 10.05 -15.99
CA LEU A 84 -4.15 9.35 -16.29
C LEU A 84 -5.14 9.62 -15.18
N THR A 85 -6.19 10.37 -15.49
CA THR A 85 -7.32 10.57 -14.60
C THR A 85 -8.28 9.40 -14.75
N LEU A 86 -8.56 8.71 -13.65
CA LEU A 86 -9.32 7.48 -13.56
C LEU A 86 -10.68 7.74 -12.90
N LYS A 87 -11.68 6.96 -13.28
CA LYS A 87 -12.98 6.83 -12.60
C LYS A 87 -12.99 5.69 -11.59
N VAL A 88 -11.81 5.15 -11.28
CA VAL A 88 -11.62 4.00 -10.42
C VAL A 88 -10.42 4.22 -9.52
N GLN A 89 -10.49 3.66 -8.31
CA GLN A 89 -9.39 3.58 -7.36
C GLN A 89 -8.73 2.21 -7.50
N ILE A 90 -7.40 2.22 -7.65
CA ILE A 90 -6.59 1.00 -7.65
C ILE A 90 -6.04 0.75 -6.25
N PHE A 91 -6.12 -0.49 -5.78
CA PHE A 91 -5.44 -0.98 -4.58
C PHE A 91 -4.40 -2.02 -4.96
N LEU A 92 -3.15 -1.78 -4.59
CA LEU A 92 -2.03 -2.70 -4.75
C LEU A 92 -1.91 -3.56 -3.49
N LYS A 93 -2.19 -4.87 -3.58
CA LYS A 93 -2.13 -5.85 -2.48
C LYS A 93 -0.95 -6.81 -2.66
N PRO A 94 -0.37 -7.47 -1.66
CA PRO A 94 0.81 -8.32 -1.90
C PRO A 94 0.60 -9.47 -2.91
N LYS A 95 -0.64 -9.94 -3.10
CA LYS A 95 -0.99 -11.01 -4.05
C LYS A 95 -1.82 -10.56 -5.25
N GLY A 96 -1.84 -9.26 -5.56
CA GLY A 96 -2.53 -8.77 -6.75
C GLY A 96 -2.97 -7.32 -6.65
N LEU A 97 -4.03 -6.98 -7.38
CA LEU A 97 -4.63 -5.65 -7.34
C LEU A 97 -6.15 -5.78 -7.35
N SER A 98 -6.83 -4.78 -6.80
CA SER A 98 -8.28 -4.63 -6.92
C SER A 98 -8.62 -3.22 -7.38
N ILE A 99 -9.75 -3.10 -8.07
CA ILE A 99 -10.23 -1.86 -8.66
C ILE A 99 -11.65 -1.64 -8.14
N ILE A 100 -11.96 -0.43 -7.66
CA ILE A 100 -13.33 -0.04 -7.31
C ILE A 100 -13.68 1.31 -7.97
N PRO A 101 -14.96 1.59 -8.25
CA PRO A 101 -15.37 2.89 -8.76
C PRO A 101 -15.09 4.04 -7.78
N THR A 102 -14.77 5.22 -8.32
CA THR A 102 -14.68 6.48 -7.56
C THR A 102 -15.98 7.26 -7.65
N ALA A 103 -16.31 8.04 -6.61
CA ALA A 103 -17.47 8.95 -6.66
C ALA A 103 -17.33 10.02 -7.76
N ARG A 104 -16.12 10.54 -7.96
CA ARG A 104 -15.77 11.48 -9.04
C ARG A 104 -14.42 11.11 -9.67
N PRO A 105 -14.20 11.37 -10.97
CA PRO A 105 -12.92 11.11 -11.61
C PRO A 105 -11.76 11.80 -10.88
N GLY A 106 -10.69 11.06 -10.62
CA GLY A 106 -9.51 11.57 -9.92
C GLY A 106 -9.62 11.63 -8.39
N GLU A 107 -10.81 11.42 -7.82
CA GLU A 107 -11.04 11.46 -6.37
C GLU A 107 -10.67 10.11 -5.73
N PRO A 108 -9.80 10.10 -4.70
CA PRO A 108 -9.41 8.85 -4.05
C PRO A 108 -10.57 8.24 -3.27
N VAL A 109 -10.64 6.91 -3.25
CA VAL A 109 -11.51 6.17 -2.33
C VAL A 109 -10.64 5.48 -1.30
N GLU A 110 -10.77 5.90 -0.05
CA GLU A 110 -10.02 5.31 1.06
C GLU A 110 -10.37 3.82 1.22
N PRO A 111 -9.38 2.95 1.52
CA PRO A 111 -9.67 1.56 1.83
C PRO A 111 -10.53 1.47 3.10
N PRO A 112 -11.35 0.41 3.25
CA PRO A 112 -12.05 0.15 4.50
C PRO A 112 -11.06 0.14 5.67
N ALA A 113 -11.44 0.79 6.78
CA ALA A 113 -10.67 0.70 8.01
C ALA A 113 -10.62 -0.76 8.47
N VAL A 114 -9.42 -1.22 8.81
CA VAL A 114 -9.22 -2.57 9.34
C VAL A 114 -9.37 -2.50 10.85
N GLU A 115 -10.27 -3.30 11.42
CA GLU A 115 -10.42 -3.41 12.88
C GLU A 115 -9.14 -3.99 13.48
N ILE A 116 -8.52 -3.24 14.39
CA ILE A 116 -7.35 -3.68 15.15
C ILE A 116 -7.75 -3.72 16.61
N ARG A 117 -7.72 -4.91 17.21
CA ARG A 117 -8.06 -5.11 18.62
C ARG A 117 -6.86 -4.89 19.52
N GLU A 118 -7.13 -4.56 20.77
CA GLU A 118 -6.13 -4.57 21.83
C GLU A 118 -6.21 -5.89 22.58
N GLN A 119 -5.08 -6.54 22.78
CA GLN A 119 -4.98 -7.70 23.66
C GLN A 119 -3.88 -7.49 24.68
N TRP A 120 -4.26 -7.58 25.94
CA TRP A 120 -3.32 -7.63 27.06
C TRP A 120 -2.79 -9.05 27.20
N VAL A 121 -1.47 -9.19 27.22
CA VAL A 121 -0.76 -10.47 27.26
C VAL A 121 0.36 -10.42 28.29
N SER A 122 0.86 -11.58 28.70
CA SER A 122 2.04 -11.71 29.57
C SER A 122 3.33 -11.32 28.84
N GLU A 123 4.37 -10.94 29.60
CA GLU A 123 5.67 -10.52 29.05
C GLU A 123 6.26 -11.57 28.09
N ASP A 124 6.12 -12.85 28.46
CA ASP A 124 6.64 -14.01 27.74
C ASP A 124 5.80 -14.41 26.52
N TYR A 125 4.61 -13.81 26.32
CA TYR A 125 3.68 -14.18 25.26
C TYR A 125 4.30 -14.17 23.85
N PRO A 126 5.10 -13.17 23.43
CA PRO A 126 5.67 -13.17 22.09
C PRO A 126 6.59 -14.38 21.85
N SER A 127 7.31 -14.83 22.88
CA SER A 127 8.16 -16.01 22.83
C SER A 127 7.33 -17.30 22.86
N ARG A 128 6.39 -17.41 23.82
CA ARG A 128 5.54 -18.59 24.02
C ARG A 128 4.60 -18.87 22.85
N SER A 129 4.07 -17.83 22.21
CA SER A 129 3.20 -17.95 21.02
C SER A 129 3.97 -18.24 19.72
N GLY A 130 5.30 -18.19 19.73
CA GLY A 130 6.13 -18.27 18.52
C GLY A 130 6.09 -17.00 17.65
N LEU A 131 5.35 -15.96 18.07
CA LEU A 131 5.23 -14.68 17.36
C LEU A 131 6.60 -14.03 17.13
N LYS A 132 7.44 -13.98 18.18
CA LYS A 132 8.79 -13.42 18.13
C LYS A 132 9.65 -14.19 17.13
N ALA A 133 9.69 -15.52 17.23
CA ALA A 133 10.47 -16.37 16.34
C ALA A 133 10.06 -16.20 14.86
N ARG A 134 8.75 -16.10 14.59
CA ARG A 134 8.24 -15.85 13.22
C ARG A 134 8.68 -14.49 12.67
N LEU A 135 8.59 -13.44 13.48
CA LEU A 135 9.00 -12.09 13.08
C LEU A 135 10.51 -12.00 12.89
N GLU A 136 11.29 -12.63 13.75
CA GLU A 136 12.75 -12.70 13.63
C GLU A 136 13.19 -13.49 12.40
N ALA A 137 12.52 -14.61 12.08
CA ALA A 137 12.73 -15.34 10.83
C ALA A 137 12.40 -14.50 9.58
N ALA A 138 11.51 -13.51 9.70
CA ALA A 138 11.22 -12.54 8.65
C ALA A 138 12.18 -11.32 8.65
N GLY A 139 13.22 -11.34 9.48
CA GLY A 139 14.26 -10.31 9.55
C GLY A 139 13.92 -9.11 10.44
N TYR A 140 12.98 -9.26 11.38
CA TYR A 140 12.63 -8.20 12.33
C TYR A 140 13.26 -8.42 13.70
N SER A 141 13.74 -7.36 14.32
CA SER A 141 13.95 -7.31 15.77
C SER A 141 12.63 -7.00 16.47
N VAL A 142 12.30 -7.72 17.55
CA VAL A 142 11.03 -7.55 18.30
C VAL A 142 11.32 -7.28 19.78
N THR A 143 10.65 -6.28 20.36
CA THR A 143 10.80 -5.94 21.77
C THR A 143 9.55 -5.27 22.34
N TRP A 144 9.44 -5.23 23.66
CA TRP A 144 8.46 -4.42 24.36
C TRP A 144 8.97 -2.97 24.45
N ALA A 145 8.09 -2.02 24.17
CA ALA A 145 8.40 -0.60 24.27
C ALA A 145 7.37 0.11 25.13
N TRP A 146 7.84 0.99 26.02
CA TRP A 146 6.96 1.83 26.80
C TRP A 146 6.16 2.76 25.89
N ASP A 147 4.87 2.92 26.18
CA ASP A 147 3.96 3.71 25.35
C ASP A 147 4.43 5.18 25.22
N THR A 148 5.06 5.71 26.27
CA THR A 148 5.66 7.05 26.29
C THR A 148 6.84 7.22 25.32
N LYS A 149 7.41 6.13 24.80
CA LYS A 149 8.54 6.12 23.86
C LYS A 149 8.15 5.74 22.44
N LEU A 150 6.88 5.44 22.17
CA LEU A 150 6.45 5.00 20.84
C LEU A 150 6.70 6.06 19.76
N GLY A 151 6.52 7.35 20.07
CA GLY A 151 6.82 8.44 19.14
C GLY A 151 8.30 8.48 18.74
N ASP A 152 9.21 8.43 19.72
CA ASP A 152 10.66 8.41 19.49
C ASP A 152 11.10 7.16 18.72
N LEU A 153 10.47 6.02 18.99
CA LEU A 153 10.78 4.74 18.36
C LEU A 153 10.28 4.70 16.92
N ALA A 154 9.11 5.28 16.62
CA ALA A 154 8.61 5.42 15.25
C ALA A 154 9.59 6.19 14.36
N LEU A 155 10.21 7.26 14.90
CA LEU A 155 11.26 8.02 14.19
C LEU A 155 12.53 7.18 13.95
N LYS A 156 12.76 6.14 14.75
CA LYS A 156 13.88 5.19 14.63
C LYS A 156 13.52 3.94 13.81
N GLY A 157 12.39 3.98 13.09
CA GLY A 157 11.94 2.89 12.22
C GLY A 157 11.32 1.71 12.95
N TRP A 158 10.96 1.85 14.23
CA TRP A 158 10.16 0.84 14.93
C TRP A 158 8.68 1.02 14.61
N GLU A 159 7.98 -0.09 14.47
CA GLU A 159 6.56 -0.17 14.15
C GLU A 159 5.85 -0.98 15.23
N ILE A 160 4.60 -0.64 15.54
CA ILE A 160 3.77 -1.45 16.44
C ILE A 160 3.51 -2.81 15.78
N VAL A 161 3.69 -3.90 16.53
CA VAL A 161 3.31 -5.24 16.09
C VAL A 161 1.80 -5.34 16.07
N ILE A 162 1.26 -5.50 14.87
CA ILE A 162 -0.15 -5.82 14.62
C ILE A 162 -0.15 -7.10 13.79
N GLU A 163 -0.62 -8.18 14.39
CA GLU A 163 -0.61 -9.51 13.80
C GLU A 163 -1.93 -10.22 14.17
N PRO A 164 -2.37 -11.21 13.39
CA PRO A 164 -3.54 -12.00 13.74
C PRO A 164 -3.32 -12.73 15.07
N ASP A 165 -4.31 -12.64 15.96
CA ASP A 165 -4.38 -13.46 17.18
C ASP A 165 -4.74 -14.92 16.85
N ALA A 166 -4.98 -15.73 17.88
CA ALA A 166 -5.35 -17.14 17.71
C ALA A 166 -6.69 -17.33 16.97
N GLN A 167 -7.51 -16.29 16.89
CA GLN A 167 -8.82 -16.26 16.21
C GLN A 167 -8.71 -15.63 14.80
N GLY A 168 -7.51 -15.21 14.39
CA GLY A 168 -7.28 -14.57 13.09
C GLY A 168 -7.61 -13.07 13.05
N VAL A 169 -7.92 -12.45 14.20
CA VAL A 169 -8.24 -11.02 14.29
C VAL A 169 -6.96 -10.22 14.47
N LEU A 170 -6.79 -9.15 13.68
CA LEU A 170 -5.62 -8.29 13.82
C LEU A 170 -5.60 -7.62 15.19
N THR A 171 -4.49 -7.82 15.88
CA THR A 171 -4.37 -7.47 17.28
C THR A 171 -3.05 -6.76 17.53
N LYS A 172 -3.11 -5.66 18.28
CA LYS A 172 -1.94 -5.05 18.92
C LYS A 172 -1.80 -5.59 20.33
N PHE A 173 -0.58 -6.00 20.67
CA PHE A 173 -0.27 -6.67 21.92
C PHE A 173 0.27 -5.67 22.93
N ARG A 174 -0.32 -5.67 24.13
CA ARG A 174 0.08 -4.82 25.25
C ARG A 174 0.41 -5.68 26.46
N PHE A 175 1.30 -5.17 27.30
CA PHE A 175 1.71 -5.81 28.53
C PHE A 175 1.74 -4.77 29.65
N ASP A 176 1.24 -5.17 30.82
CA ASP A 176 1.36 -4.45 32.09
C ASP A 176 1.62 -5.47 33.20
N GLU A 177 2.55 -5.16 34.08
CA GLU A 177 2.78 -5.97 35.27
C GLU A 177 2.92 -5.08 36.51
N VAL A 178 3.69 -3.98 36.45
CA VAL A 178 3.81 -3.01 37.56
C VAL A 178 4.32 -1.62 37.09
N GLY A 179 4.02 -1.19 35.85
CA GLY A 179 4.70 -0.01 35.27
C GLY A 179 3.93 0.71 34.15
N PRO A 180 4.54 1.69 33.46
CA PRO A 180 3.91 2.31 32.30
C PRO A 180 3.61 1.23 31.26
N HIS A 181 2.41 1.29 30.67
CA HIS A 181 1.97 0.34 29.67
C HIS A 181 3.00 0.18 28.55
N GLN A 182 3.20 -1.08 28.15
CA GLN A 182 4.13 -1.41 27.08
C GLN A 182 3.37 -1.98 25.88
N THR A 183 3.84 -1.64 24.69
CA THR A 183 3.34 -2.12 23.42
C THR A 183 4.43 -2.91 22.71
N LEU A 184 4.06 -4.05 22.13
CA LEU A 184 5.01 -4.84 21.35
C LEU A 184 5.36 -4.11 20.06
N VAL A 185 6.65 -3.91 19.80
CA VAL A 185 7.14 -3.23 18.61
C VAL A 185 8.14 -4.10 17.85
N LYS A 186 8.23 -3.88 16.54
CA LYS A 186 9.18 -4.54 15.63
C LYS A 186 9.93 -3.52 14.78
N ARG A 187 11.16 -3.85 14.38
CA ARG A 187 11.96 -3.06 13.44
C ARG A 187 12.68 -4.00 12.49
N LYS A 188 12.70 -3.69 11.20
CA LYS A 188 13.43 -4.49 10.22
C LYS A 188 14.95 -4.28 10.41
N GLY A 189 15.69 -5.40 10.49
CA GLY A 189 17.15 -5.41 10.59
C GLY A 189 17.85 -5.03 9.31
#